data_AF-A0A1M4Z968-F1
#
_entry.id   AF-A0A1M4Z968-F1
#
_cell.length_a   1.000
_cell.length_b   1.000
_cell.length_c   1.000
_cell.angle_alpha   90.00
_cell.angle_beta   90.00
_cell.angle_gamma   90.00
#
_symmetry.space_group_name_H-M   'P 1'
#
loop_
_entity.id
_entity.type
_entity.pdbx_description
1 polymer ?
#
loop_
_entity_poly.entity_id
_entity_poly.type
_entity_poly.pdbx_seq_one_letter_code
_entity_poly.pdbx_strand_id
1 'polypeptide(L)' 'MNMNALTIKFNSMEDIIDFQMITDMQHFDLDPQKFTLYSLFTDAELELARNGYGAKPYEHFVEE' A
#
# COMPACT_ATOMS: atom_id res chain seq x y z
N MET A 1 10.35 -12.37 8.58
CA MET A 1 9.80 -11.05 8.22
C MET A 1 8.32 -11.13 8.49
N ASN A 2 7.77 -10.25 9.33
CA ASN A 2 6.32 -10.17 9.51
C ASN A 2 5.75 -9.43 8.31
N MET A 3 4.77 -10.05 7.65
CA MET A 3 4.06 -9.48 6.53
C MET A 3 2.63 -9.22 7.01
N ASN A 4 2.15 -7.99 6.83
CA ASN A 4 0.80 -7.61 7.20
C ASN A 4 -0.03 -7.39 5.92
N ALA A 5 -1.17 -8.08 5.82
CA ALA A 5 -2.13 -7.86 4.75
C ALA A 5 -2.94 -6.59 5.06
N LEU A 6 -2.69 -5.50 4.34
CA LEU A 6 -3.35 -4.23 4.58
C LEU A 6 -3.81 -3.60 3.26
N THR A 7 -4.73 -2.64 3.35
CA THR A 7 -4.93 -1.65 2.28
C THR A 7 -4.18 -0.37 2.66
N ILE A 8 -3.44 0.24 1.74
CA ILE A 8 -2.82 1.54 1.92
C ILE A 8 -3.44 2.52 0.95
N LYS A 9 -3.81 3.70 1.44
CA LYS A 9 -4.29 4.81 0.61
C LYS A 9 -3.17 5.81 0.37
N PHE A 10 -2.90 6.06 -0.90
CA PHE A 10 -1.93 7.04 -1.39
C PHE A 10 -2.63 8.35 -1.77
N ASN A 11 -1.84 9.41 -1.99
CA ASN A 11 -2.37 10.73 -2.35
C ASN A 11 -2.66 10.85 -3.85
N SER A 12 -1.93 10.10 -4.66
CA SER A 12 -2.05 10.09 -6.12
C SER A 12 -1.74 8.71 -6.71
N MET A 13 -2.06 8.51 -7.99
CA MET A 13 -1.70 7.29 -8.72
C MET A 13 -0.18 7.21 -8.99
N GLU A 14 0.48 8.36 -9.21
CA GLU A 14 1.94 8.42 -9.37
C GLU A 14 2.64 7.85 -8.13
N ASP A 15 2.19 8.24 -6.93
CA ASP A 15 2.75 7.72 -5.67
C ASP A 15 2.66 6.19 -5.58
N ILE A 16 1.57 5.60 -6.08
CA ILE A 16 1.39 4.14 -6.07
C ILE A 16 2.38 3.47 -7.03
N ILE A 17 2.50 4.00 -8.25
CA ILE A 17 3.41 3.47 -9.26
C ILE A 17 4.86 3.56 -8.77
N ASP A 18 5.27 4.72 -8.25
CA ASP A 18 6.61 4.93 -7.70
C ASP A 18 6.87 3.97 -6.53
N PHE A 19 5.91 3.87 -5.60
CA PHE A 19 6.02 2.94 -4.47
C PHE A 19 6.17 1.48 -4.94
N GLN A 20 5.40 1.04 -5.94
CA GLN A 20 5.53 -0.29 -6.52
C GLN A 20 6.88 -0.55 -7.16
N MET A 21 7.43 0.43 -7.90
CA MET A 21 8.73 0.29 -8.55
C MET A 21 9.86 0.17 -7.53
N ILE A 22 9.77 0.88 -6.40
CA ILE A 22 10.76 0.80 -5.32
C ILE A 22 10.67 -0.53 -4.56
N THR A 23 9.45 -1.00 -4.32
CA THR A 23 9.19 -2.20 -3.51
C THR A 23 9.19 -3.49 -4.33
N ASP A 24 9.35 -3.40 -5.66
CA ASP A 24 9.22 -4.52 -6.62
C ASP A 24 7.92 -5.31 -6.41
N MET A 25 6.87 -4.65 -5.92
CA MET A 25 5.62 -5.30 -5.53
C MET A 25 4.76 -5.63 -6.75
N GLN A 26 4.54 -6.92 -6.98
CA GLN A 26 3.50 -7.41 -7.88
C GLN A 26 2.13 -7.29 -7.19
N HIS A 27 1.22 -6.49 -7.75
CA HIS A 27 -0.08 -6.18 -7.15
C HIS A 27 -1.02 -7.39 -7.04
N PHE A 28 -1.79 -7.44 -5.94
CA PHE A 28 -2.95 -8.32 -5.81
C PHE A 28 -4.28 -7.57 -5.99
N ASP A 29 -4.40 -6.31 -5.54
CA ASP A 29 -5.61 -5.50 -5.79
C ASP A 29 -5.33 -3.98 -5.70
N LEU A 30 -5.55 -3.24 -6.79
CA LEU A 30 -5.40 -1.78 -6.87
C LEU A 30 -6.75 -1.16 -7.28
N ASP A 31 -7.21 -0.17 -6.50
CA ASP A 31 -8.33 0.70 -6.87
C ASP A 31 -7.79 2.10 -7.24
N PRO A 32 -7.63 2.40 -8.55
CA PRO A 32 -7.13 3.68 -9.01
C PRO A 32 -8.10 4.85 -8.80
N GLN A 33 -9.40 4.59 -8.57
CA GLN A 33 -10.36 5.66 -8.27
C GLN A 33 -10.23 6.15 -6.83
N LYS A 34 -9.83 5.26 -5.92
CA LYS A 34 -9.62 5.58 -4.50
C LYS A 34 -8.16 5.81 -4.12
N PHE A 35 -7.24 5.62 -5.08
CA PHE A 35 -5.79 5.62 -4.86
C PHE A 35 -5.39 4.66 -3.74
N THR A 36 -5.94 3.44 -3.77
CA THR A 36 -5.67 2.43 -2.75
C THR A 36 -4.99 1.20 -3.33
N LEU A 37 -4.05 0.66 -2.57
CA LEU A 37 -3.33 -0.57 -2.86
C LEU A 37 -3.52 -1.55 -1.71
N TYR A 38 -4.05 -2.74 -2.03
CA TYR A 38 -4.05 -3.88 -1.13
C TYR A 38 -2.93 -4.88 -1.46
N SER A 39 -2.13 -5.23 -0.46
CA SER A 39 -1.09 -6.25 -0.57
C SER A 39 -0.61 -6.72 0.80
N LEU A 40 0.31 -7.68 0.77
CA LEU A 40 1.16 -8.03 1.91
C LEU A 40 2.34 -7.06 1.95
N PHE A 41 2.43 -6.29 3.03
CA PHE A 41 3.54 -5.36 3.24
C PHE A 41 4.40 -5.81 4.42
N THR A 42 5.71 -5.70 4.24
CA THR A 42 6.71 -5.74 5.31
C THR A 42 6.69 -4.44 6.10
N ASP A 43 7.20 -4.47 7.33
CA ASP A 43 7.30 -3.26 8.17
C ASP A 43 8.07 -2.11 7.48
N ALA A 44 9.10 -2.43 6.69
CA ALA A 44 9.89 -1.47 5.94
C ALA A 44 9.09 -0.78 4.82
N GLU A 45 8.26 -1.55 4.10
CA GLU A 45 7.38 -1.03 3.05
C GLU A 45 6.28 -0.15 3.67
N LEU A 46 5.77 -0.51 4.85
CA LEU A 46 4.82 0.32 5.59
C LEU A 46 5.43 1.65 6.05
N GLU A 47 6.67 1.62 6.54
CA GLU A 47 7.41 2.84 6.88
C GLU A 47 7.65 3.71 5.64
N LEU A 48 8.04 3.11 4.51
CA LEU A 48 8.23 3.83 3.26
C LEU A 48 6.93 4.47 2.78
N ALA A 49 5.82 3.73 2.83
CA ALA A 49 4.51 4.24 2.42
C ALA A 49 4.09 5.44 3.29
N ARG A 50 4.26 5.34 4.61
CA ARG A 50 3.87 6.39 5.57
C ARG A 50 4.78 7.62 5.50
N ASN A 51 6.09 7.41 5.55
CA ASN A 51 7.07 8.49 5.66
C ASN A 51 7.50 9.05 4.30
N GLY A 52 7.56 8.20 3.27
CA GLY A 52 7.95 8.58 1.91
C GLY A 52 6.80 9.16 1.09
N TYR A 53 5.60 8.58 1.19
CA TYR A 53 4.45 8.94 0.34
C TYR A 53 3.28 9.57 1.10
N GLY A 54 3.39 9.74 2.42
CA GLY A 54 2.29 10.22 3.27
C GLY A 54 1.07 9.29 3.22
N ALA A 55 1.27 8.02 2.84
CA ALA A 55 0.21 7.08 2.61
C ALA A 55 -0.33 6.55 3.95
N LYS A 56 -1.64 6.33 4.01
CA LYS A 56 -2.33 5.93 5.24
C LYS A 56 -2.77 4.47 5.13
N PRO A 57 -2.29 3.58 5.99
CA PRO A 57 -2.83 2.23 6.06
C PRO A 57 -4.27 2.30 6.59
N TYR A 58 -5.15 1.56 5.93
CA TYR A 58 -6.49 1.25 6.35
C TYR A 58 -6.52 -0.25 6.63
N GLU A 59 -6.86 -0.61 7.86
CA GLU A 59 -7.34 -1.96 8.13
C GLU A 59 -8.74 -2.05 7.54
N HIS A 60 -8.85 -2.63 6.34
CA HIS A 60 -10.14 -3.10 5.89
C HIS A 60 -10.41 -4.36 6.71
N PHE A 61 -11.20 -4.21 7.79
CA PHE A 61 -11.84 -5.35 8.41
C PHE A 61 -12.77 -5.94 7.34
N VAL A 62 -12.32 -7.00 6.68
CA VAL A 62 -13.22 -7.82 5.87
C VAL A 62 -14.14 -8.47 6.91
N GLU A 63 -15.31 -7.88 7.14
CA GLU A 63 -16.38 -8.57 7.86
C GLU A 63 -16.76 -9.78 6.99
N GLU A 64 -16.46 -10.98 7.50
CA GLU A 64 -16.87 -12.28 6.93
C GLU A 64 -18.40 -12.42 6.88
#